data_AF-A0A6M7TFQ4-F1
#
_entry.id   AF-A0A6M7TFQ4-F1
#
_cell.length_a   1.000
_cell.length_b   1.000
_cell.length_c   1.000
_cell.angle_alpha   90.00
_cell.angle_beta   90.00
_cell.angle_gamma   90.00
#
_symmetry.space_group_name_H-M   'P 1'
#
loop_
_entity.id
_entity.type
_entity.pdbx_description
1 polymer ?
#
loop_
_entity_poly.entity_id
_entity_poly.type
_entity_poly.pdbx_seq_one_letter_code
_entity_poly.pdbx_strand_id
1 'polypeptide(L)'
;MVNRSNPEQFQLRLPPGLRERIKAHADENGRSTNAEIVRVLEREFPEPWKLEERVDQLHGLLTILGKAMPKDAADEVVQHVHETLTAIAVGRTTDVDDDTRDEILRGLVRWEGKALKDAEGQGLPPAFLRRSKT
;
A
#
# COMPACT_ATOMS: atom_id res chain seq x y z
N MET A 1 5.63 18.79 39.77
CA MET A 1 4.92 17.60 39.24
C MET A 1 5.33 17.42 37.79
N VAL A 2 6.01 16.30 37.47
CA VAL A 2 6.37 15.97 36.10
C VAL A 2 5.10 15.50 35.40
N ASN A 3 4.61 16.27 34.43
CA ASN A 3 3.52 15.81 33.55
C ASN A 3 4.12 14.71 32.67
N ARG A 4 3.82 13.45 32.98
CA ARG A 4 4.09 12.32 32.08
C ARG A 4 3.07 12.41 30.96
N SER A 5 3.30 13.34 30.02
CA SER A 5 2.52 13.43 28.80
C SER A 5 2.76 12.13 28.03
N ASN A 6 1.86 11.16 28.12
CA ASN A 6 1.77 10.12 27.10
C ASN A 6 1.38 10.86 25.82
N PRO A 7 2.29 10.98 24.83
CA PRO A 7 2.09 11.85 23.66
C PRO A 7 0.88 11.43 22.79
N GLU A 8 0.31 10.26 23.05
CA GLU A 8 -0.83 9.68 22.34
C GLU A 8 -2.21 10.04 22.93
N GLN A 9 -2.28 10.74 24.07
CA GLN A 9 -3.57 11.12 24.68
C GLN A 9 -3.99 12.54 24.29
N PHE A 10 -5.19 12.66 23.72
CA PHE A 10 -5.78 13.95 23.31
C PHE A 10 -6.93 14.37 24.24
N GLN A 11 -6.96 15.64 24.64
CA GLN A 11 -8.12 16.22 25.34
C GLN A 11 -9.14 16.76 24.33
N LEU A 12 -10.29 16.09 24.19
CA LEU A 12 -11.34 16.45 23.26
C LEU A 12 -12.38 17.37 23.92
N ARG A 13 -12.75 18.47 23.24
CA ARG A 13 -13.93 19.28 23.59
C ARG A 13 -15.12 18.78 22.79
N LEU A 14 -16.02 18.07 23.45
CA LEU A 14 -17.21 17.50 22.82
C LEU A 14 -18.41 18.44 22.96
N PRO A 15 -19.28 18.54 21.94
CA PRO A 15 -20.60 19.14 22.08
C PRO A 15 -21.42 18.46 23.18
N PRO A 16 -22.37 19.18 23.81
CA PRO A 16 -23.27 18.60 24.80
C PRO A 16 -23.98 17.35 24.29
N GLY A 17 -24.05 16.30 25.12
CA GLY A 17 -24.76 15.05 24.79
C GLY A 17 -24.03 14.09 23.85
N LEU A 18 -22.94 14.51 23.19
CA LEU A 18 -22.21 13.62 22.26
C LEU A 18 -21.49 12.49 23.02
N ARG A 19 -20.94 12.78 24.20
CA ARG A 19 -20.25 11.78 25.02
C ARG A 19 -21.17 10.65 25.43
N GLU A 20 -22.38 11.00 25.86
CA GLU A 20 -23.40 10.06 26.31
C GLU A 20 -23.86 9.16 25.16
N ARG A 21 -24.04 9.73 23.96
CA ARG A 21 -24.37 8.97 22.74
C ARG A 21 -23.26 7.99 22.35
N ILE A 22 -21.99 8.40 22.40
CA ILE A 22 -20.86 7.50 22.12
C ILE A 22 -20.81 6.39 23.16
N LYS A 23 -21.01 6.71 24.45
CA LYS A 23 -21.02 5.73 25.52
C LYS A 23 -22.12 4.68 25.34
N ALA A 24 -23.36 5.11 25.08
CA ALA A 24 -24.48 4.19 24.85
C ALA A 24 -24.16 3.20 23.72
N HIS A 25 -23.62 3.68 22.61
CA HIS A 25 -23.23 2.83 21.49
C HIS A 25 -22.06 1.89 21.83
N ALA A 26 -21.07 2.36 22.58
CA ALA A 26 -19.96 1.54 23.03
C ALA A 26 -20.44 0.39 23.95
N ASP A 27 -21.34 0.70 24.90
CA ASP A 27 -21.91 -0.26 25.85
C ASP A 27 -22.74 -1.33 25.12
N GLU A 28 -23.57 -0.95 24.13
CA GLU A 28 -24.32 -1.86 23.26
C GLU A 28 -23.42 -2.84 22.49
N ASN A 29 -22.19 -2.43 22.18
CA ASN A 29 -21.23 -3.22 21.42
C ASN A 29 -20.16 -3.89 22.31
N GLY A 30 -20.27 -3.81 23.64
CA GLY A 30 -19.30 -4.37 24.58
C GLY A 30 -17.90 -3.76 24.47
N ARG A 31 -17.79 -2.50 24.07
CA ARG A 31 -16.52 -1.76 23.93
C ARG A 31 -16.40 -0.66 24.97
N SER A 32 -15.17 -0.28 25.30
CA SER A 32 -14.95 0.97 26.05
C SER A 32 -15.28 2.17 25.16
N THR A 33 -15.67 3.30 25.76
CA THR A 33 -15.88 4.54 25.01
C THR A 33 -14.67 4.94 24.17
N ASN A 34 -13.45 4.71 24.68
CA ASN A 34 -12.22 4.98 23.94
C ASN A 34 -12.07 4.06 22.72
N ALA A 35 -12.32 2.76 22.88
CA ALA A 35 -12.27 1.80 21.78
C ALA A 35 -13.30 2.13 20.69
N GLU A 36 -14.47 2.62 21.06
CA GLU A 36 -15.49 3.05 20.10
C GLU A 36 -15.10 4.33 19.35
N ILE A 37 -14.48 5.30 20.03
CA ILE A 37 -13.92 6.50 19.38
C ILE A 37 -12.83 6.10 18.38
N VAL A 38 -11.86 5.28 18.80
CA VAL A 38 -10.77 4.83 17.94
C VAL A 38 -11.32 4.08 16.72
N ARG A 39 -12.26 3.15 16.91
CA ARG A 39 -12.89 2.40 15.81
C ARG A 39 -13.52 3.31 14.75
N VAL A 40 -14.21 4.37 15.18
CA VAL A 40 -14.80 5.34 14.23
C VAL A 40 -13.69 6.12 13.54
N LEU A 41 -12.67 6.57 14.27
CA LEU A 41 -11.56 7.32 13.68
C LEU A 41 -10.77 6.48 12.66
N GLU A 42 -10.45 5.22 12.95
CA GLU A 42 -9.77 4.32 12.00
C GLU A 42 -10.61 4.05 10.76
N ARG A 43 -11.94 4.05 10.90
CA ARG A 43 -12.86 3.88 9.77
C ARG A 43 -12.92 5.14 8.88
N GLU A 44 -13.00 6.32 9.49
CA GLU A 44 -13.11 7.59 8.75
C GLU A 44 -11.74 8.11 8.26
N PHE A 45 -10.67 7.75 8.96
CA PHE A 45 -9.27 8.10 8.67
C PHE A 45 -8.43 6.80 8.61
N PRO A 46 -8.65 5.96 7.58
CA PRO A 46 -7.85 4.76 7.41
C PRO A 46 -6.39 5.12 7.23
N GLU A 47 -5.50 4.24 7.72
CA GLU A 47 -4.07 4.41 7.49
C GLU A 47 -3.80 4.50 5.98
N PRO A 48 -3.17 5.59 5.50
CA PRO A 48 -2.90 5.74 4.08
C PRO A 48 -1.97 4.62 3.65
N TRP A 49 -2.33 3.94 2.56
CA TRP A 49 -1.44 2.95 1.97
C TRP A 49 -0.13 3.63 1.57
N LYS A 50 0.99 3.04 1.96
CA LYS A 50 2.28 3.47 1.41
C LYS A 50 2.35 3.07 -0.05
N LEU A 51 2.82 3.95 -0.92
CA LEU A 51 2.86 3.67 -2.35
C LEU A 51 3.78 2.48 -2.66
N GLU A 52 4.84 2.33 -1.87
CA GLU A 52 5.74 1.18 -1.92
C GLU A 52 5.00 -0.16 -1.73
N GLU A 53 4.00 -0.22 -0.83
CA GLU A 53 3.19 -1.42 -0.58
C GLU A 53 2.20 -1.66 -1.71
N ARG A 54 1.71 -0.59 -2.35
CA ARG A 54 0.82 -0.71 -3.51
C ARG A 54 1.54 -1.26 -4.73
N VAL A 55 2.80 -0.89 -4.95
CA VAL A 55 3.64 -1.48 -6.02
C VAL A 55 3.84 -2.99 -5.78
N ASP A 56 4.09 -3.40 -4.53
CA ASP A 56 4.20 -4.81 -4.16
C ASP A 56 2.89 -5.59 -4.39
N GLN A 57 1.75 -5.00 -4.03
CA GLN A 57 0.43 -5.60 -4.28
C GLN A 57 0.12 -5.71 -5.77
N LEU A 58 0.48 -4.70 -6.55
CA LEU A 58 0.33 -4.71 -8.01
C LEU A 58 1.13 -5.86 -8.65
N HIS A 59 2.37 -6.08 -8.22
CA HIS A 59 3.15 -7.25 -8.64
C HIS A 59 2.45 -8.58 -8.32
N GLY A 60 1.89 -8.71 -7.11
CA GLY A 60 1.16 -9.91 -6.70
C GLY A 60 -0.08 -10.15 -7.56
N LEU A 61 -0.85 -9.11 -7.86
CA LEU A 61 -2.00 -9.19 -8.76
C LEU A 61 -1.59 -9.61 -10.17
N LEU A 62 -0.51 -9.04 -10.70
CA LEU A 62 0.02 -9.41 -12.02
C LEU A 62 0.52 -10.86 -12.06
N THR A 63 1.08 -11.36 -10.96
CA THR A 63 1.49 -12.77 -10.85
C THR A 63 0.27 -13.70 -10.89
N ILE A 64 -0.83 -13.34 -10.20
CA ILE A 64 -2.07 -14.11 -10.23
C ILE A 64 -2.69 -14.06 -11.63
N LEU A 65 -2.79 -12.87 -12.21
CA LEU A 65 -3.35 -12.67 -13.54
C LEU A 65 -2.53 -13.42 -14.60
N GLY A 66 -1.20 -13.39 -14.51
CA GLY A 66 -0.30 -14.08 -15.42
C GLY A 66 -0.43 -15.61 -15.38
N LYS A 67 -0.98 -16.19 -14.30
CA LYS A 67 -1.32 -17.62 -14.26
C LYS A 67 -2.61 -17.96 -15.00
N ALA A 68 -3.49 -16.99 -15.21
CA ALA A 68 -4.77 -17.16 -15.91
C ALA A 68 -4.70 -16.77 -17.40
N MET A 69 -3.67 -16.03 -17.80
CA MET A 69 -3.47 -15.54 -19.17
C MET A 69 -2.46 -16.38 -19.96
N PRO A 70 -2.49 -16.32 -21.29
CA PRO A 70 -1.37 -16.76 -22.13
C PRO A 70 -0.06 -16.09 -21.69
N LYS A 71 1.04 -16.84 -21.70
CA LYS A 71 2.33 -16.42 -21.11
C LYS A 71 2.92 -15.19 -21.80
N ASP A 72 2.77 -15.10 -23.12
CA ASP A 72 3.16 -13.94 -23.93
C ASP A 72 2.36 -12.69 -23.54
N ALA A 73 1.03 -12.79 -23.47
CA ALA A 73 0.18 -11.68 -23.05
C ALA A 73 0.47 -11.25 -21.59
N ALA A 74 0.73 -12.21 -20.70
CA ALA A 74 1.11 -11.91 -19.32
C ALA A 74 2.46 -11.19 -19.23
N ASP A 75 3.47 -11.65 -19.98
CA ASP A 75 4.79 -11.05 -20.02
C ASP A 75 4.72 -9.60 -20.56
N GLU A 76 3.92 -9.35 -21.61
CA GLU A 76 3.71 -8.00 -22.16
C GLU A 76 3.09 -7.02 -21.17
N VAL A 77 2.07 -7.46 -20.42
CA VAL A 77 1.42 -6.62 -19.39
C VAL A 77 2.40 -6.33 -18.26
N VAL A 78 3.12 -7.34 -17.78
CA VAL A 78 4.12 -7.17 -16.72
C VAL A 78 5.21 -6.20 -17.17
N GLN A 79 5.69 -6.33 -18.41
CA GLN A 79 6.69 -5.43 -18.98
C GLN A 79 6.18 -3.99 -19.04
N HIS A 80 4.98 -3.74 -19.59
CA HIS A 80 4.44 -2.37 -19.69
C HIS A 80 4.26 -1.71 -18.32
N VAL A 81 3.76 -2.45 -17.33
CA VAL A 81 3.59 -1.92 -15.97
C VAL A 81 4.95 -1.61 -15.35
N HIS A 82 5.92 -2.52 -15.47
CA HIS A 82 7.27 -2.32 -14.95
C HIS A 82 7.96 -1.11 -15.61
N GLU A 83 7.87 -0.97 -16.93
CA GLU A 83 8.42 0.17 -17.67
C GLU A 83 7.77 1.49 -17.24
N THR A 84 6.46 1.50 -17.03
CA THR A 84 5.73 2.70 -16.57
C THR A 84 6.19 3.12 -15.18
N LEU A 85 6.25 2.17 -14.23
CA LEU A 85 6.72 2.45 -12.86
C LEU A 85 8.18 2.89 -12.85
N THR A 86 9.02 2.28 -13.68
CA THR A 86 10.42 2.69 -13.86
C THR A 86 10.51 4.11 -14.40
N ALA A 87 9.72 4.46 -15.42
CA ALA A 87 9.70 5.81 -15.99
C ALA A 87 9.30 6.86 -14.95
N ILE A 88 8.33 6.55 -14.09
CA ILE A 88 7.95 7.44 -12.99
C ILE A 88 9.10 7.58 -11.99
N ALA A 89 9.66 6.47 -11.51
CA ALA A 89 10.73 6.45 -10.52
C ALA A 89 11.98 7.23 -10.98
N VAL A 90 12.33 7.14 -12.26
CA VAL A 90 13.56 7.76 -12.81
C VAL A 90 13.37 9.19 -13.33
N GLY A 91 12.24 9.85 -13.04
CA GLY A 91 12.08 11.26 -13.42
C GLY A 91 11.48 11.53 -14.81
N ARG A 92 11.02 10.51 -15.55
CA ARG A 92 10.54 10.70 -16.94
C ARG A 92 9.11 11.21 -17.05
N THR A 93 8.35 11.17 -15.97
CA THR A 93 7.02 11.79 -15.85
C THR A 93 7.14 13.12 -15.11
N THR A 94 6.47 14.19 -15.54
CA THR A 94 6.64 15.54 -14.96
C THR A 94 5.76 15.81 -13.74
N ASP A 95 4.72 15.00 -13.53
CA ASP A 95 3.62 15.34 -12.61
C ASP A 95 3.71 14.58 -11.26
N VAL A 96 4.91 14.16 -10.87
CA VAL A 96 5.17 13.35 -9.67
C VAL A 96 6.32 13.97 -8.88
N ASP A 97 6.09 14.22 -7.59
CA ASP A 97 7.09 14.75 -6.66
C ASP A 97 8.14 13.71 -6.26
N ASP A 98 9.26 14.18 -5.72
CA ASP A 98 10.44 13.35 -5.41
C ASP A 98 10.15 12.30 -4.32
N ASP A 99 9.35 12.63 -3.30
CA ASP A 99 8.97 11.69 -2.24
C ASP A 99 8.18 10.51 -2.82
N THR A 100 7.24 10.81 -3.71
CA THR A 100 6.45 9.81 -4.43
C THR A 100 7.31 8.95 -5.34
N ARG A 101 8.29 9.53 -6.05
CA ARG A 101 9.25 8.76 -6.88
C ARG A 101 10.07 7.80 -6.04
N ASP A 102 10.56 8.26 -4.90
CA ASP A 102 11.34 7.46 -3.96
C ASP A 102 10.54 6.28 -3.41
N GLU A 103 9.25 6.46 -3.11
CA GLU A 103 8.38 5.36 -2.70
C GLU A 103 8.15 4.34 -3.83
N ILE A 104 7.94 4.80 -5.07
CA ILE A 104 7.82 3.91 -6.23
C ILE A 104 9.12 3.13 -6.44
N LEU A 105 10.28 3.80 -6.34
CA LEU A 105 11.58 3.16 -6.49
C LEU A 105 11.80 2.07 -5.43
N ARG A 106 11.47 2.35 -4.15
CA ARG A 106 11.52 1.34 -3.07
C ARG A 106 10.63 0.15 -3.37
N GLY A 107 9.41 0.38 -3.85
CA GLY A 107 8.50 -0.68 -4.28
C GLY A 107 9.05 -1.49 -5.46
N LEU A 108 9.62 -0.82 -6.46
CA LEU A 108 10.17 -1.45 -7.66
C LEU A 108 11.36 -2.35 -7.33
N VAL A 109 12.27 -1.88 -6.45
CA VAL A 109 13.41 -2.69 -5.99
C VAL A 109 12.93 -3.98 -5.30
N ARG A 110 11.87 -3.90 -4.49
CA ARG A 110 11.30 -5.09 -3.84
C ARG A 110 10.63 -6.03 -4.83
N TRP A 111 9.90 -5.50 -5.81
CA TRP A 111 9.37 -6.28 -6.91
C TRP A 111 10.49 -7.02 -7.62
N GLU A 112 11.48 -6.32 -8.16
CA GLU A 112 12.57 -6.90 -8.95
C GLU A 112 13.31 -7.98 -8.16
N GLY A 113 13.59 -7.73 -6.89
CA GLY A 113 14.20 -8.71 -6.00
C GLY A 113 13.37 -9.99 -5.81
N LYS A 114 12.03 -9.89 -5.73
CA LYS A 114 11.14 -11.06 -5.66
C LYS A 114 11.12 -11.81 -6.99
N ALA A 115 10.97 -11.07 -8.10
CA ALA A 115 10.88 -11.66 -9.43
C ALA A 115 12.19 -12.37 -9.84
N LEU A 116 13.36 -11.84 -9.43
CA LEU A 116 14.65 -12.50 -9.63
C LEU A 116 14.74 -13.82 -8.85
N LYS A 117 14.31 -13.85 -7.58
CA LYS A 117 14.26 -15.09 -6.79
C LYS A 117 13.31 -16.12 -7.39
N ASP A 118 12.16 -15.69 -7.88
CA ASP A 118 11.19 -16.58 -8.53
C ASP A 118 11.72 -17.14 -9.86
N ALA A 119 12.49 -16.34 -10.59
CA ALA A 119 13.16 -16.69 -11.84
C ALA A 119 14.29 -17.73 -11.66
N GLU A 120 15.09 -17.60 -10.59
CA GLU A 120 16.13 -18.58 -10.23
C GLU A 120 15.54 -20.00 -10.07
N GLY A 121 14.35 -20.11 -9.48
CA GLY A 121 13.65 -21.39 -9.33
C GLY A 121 13.08 -21.97 -10.64
N GLN A 122 12.94 -21.17 -11.69
CA GLN A 122 12.30 -21.55 -12.96
C GLN A 122 13.28 -21.68 -14.13
N GLY A 123 14.54 -21.25 -13.98
CA GLY A 123 15.55 -21.27 -15.04
C GLY A 123 15.25 -20.31 -16.21
N LEU A 124 14.37 -19.33 -16.00
CA LEU A 124 13.99 -18.32 -16.98
C LEU A 124 14.10 -16.93 -16.36
N PRO A 125 14.55 -15.90 -17.10
CA PRO A 125 14.59 -14.54 -16.58
C PRO A 125 13.19 -14.03 -16.21
N PRO A 126 13.09 -13.05 -15.30
CA PRO A 126 11.84 -12.35 -15.00
C PRO A 126 11.15 -11.82 -16.26
N ALA A 127 9.82 -11.75 -16.25
CA ALA A 127 9.01 -11.33 -17.39
C ALA A 127 9.45 -9.98 -17.98
N PHE A 128 9.74 -8.99 -17.14
CA PHE A 128 10.21 -7.66 -17.56
C PHE A 128 11.63 -7.64 -18.16
N LEU A 129 12.39 -8.73 -18.07
CA LEU A 129 13.71 -8.89 -18.72
C LEU A 129 13.65 -9.78 -19.97
N ARG A 130 12.49 -10.35 -20.29
CA ARG A 130 12.31 -11.15 -21.51
C ARG A 130 12.17 -10.19 -22.68
N ARG A 131 12.94 -10.41 -23.74
CA ARG A 131 12.79 -9.63 -24.96
C ARG A 131 11.42 -9.92 -25.57
N SER A 132 10.62 -8.88 -25.78
CA SER A 132 9.42 -8.97 -26.61
C SER A 132 9.81 -9.41 -28.02
N LYS A 133 9.09 -10.39 -28.58
CA LYS A 133 9.25 -10.76 -30.00
C LYS A 133 8.62 -9.63 -30.81
N THR A 134 9.48 -8.80 -31.41
CA THR A 134 9.08 -7.87 -32.49
C THR A 134 8.62 -8.65 -33.70
#